data_AF-A0A2Y9AV18-F1
#
_entry.id   AF-A0A2Y9AV18-F1
#
_cell.length_a   1.000
_cell.length_b   1.000
_cell.length_c   1.000
_cell.angle_alpha   90.00
_cell.angle_beta   90.00
_cell.angle_gamma   90.00
#
_symmetry.space_group_name_H-M   'P 1'
#
loop_
_entity.id
_entity.type
_entity.pdbx_description
1 polymer ?
#
loop_
_entity_poly.entity_id
_entity_poly.type
_entity_poly.pdbx_seq_one_letter_code
_entity_poly.pdbx_strand_id
1 'polypeptide(L)'
;MRSPAPSPGTIGLGVLVVGVVLALLPGWLLPGRWFGPDAGTGPATVPARFADYSYLTGSVSASAPGRAIAVYQHGFGVELMDFPQAVVAGADGGAYRRLDVAEGRGASQGDPGPMLLSPDGTRVAVGRWHTSRPDVAVVDLTTGGTDELAVPGDGSALPLAWSPDSTLLAYVVTDGPADPYTGSALSGELGLLDVTTGEEQRLPADLDAREAAFSPDGTELAVHRIETDDGTLSGQDGIPRMGGGTVDVVALDGTLRRTLPMPENDYLDGPNAWSPDGALLATAAQWVPDCDHLEAGGEAWADCFNTYEGPGHGVAFLDASGGDGSVPAPIPAAHVGWNGVLGWTTDGEPLFLDEPEDPETADSDLYWLTAVPLDGSEPRPLSAIAGGGNYGVGDFQLATGLLTEAEVRDADAATRGLWPTWVRLVAAAAGAATVTLTVGVLARRRAA
;
A
#
# COMPACT_ATOMS: atom_id res chain seq x y z
N MET A 1 59.54 26.77 15.25
CA MET A 1 58.96 25.49 15.73
C MET A 1 57.95 25.03 14.69
N ARG A 2 58.12 23.86 14.07
CA ARG A 2 57.09 23.28 13.20
C ARG A 2 56.13 22.49 14.08
N SER A 3 54.83 22.76 14.00
CA SER A 3 53.82 21.95 14.70
C SER A 3 53.93 20.49 14.24
N PRO A 4 53.84 19.51 15.16
CA PRO A 4 53.89 18.11 14.77
C PRO A 4 52.74 17.79 13.80
N ALA A 5 53.05 17.04 12.74
CA ALA A 5 52.03 16.57 11.82
C ALA A 5 51.04 15.64 12.57
N PRO A 6 49.72 15.74 12.33
CA PRO A 6 48.75 14.87 12.97
C PRO A 6 49.02 13.40 12.64
N SER A 7 48.81 12.53 13.61
CA SER A 7 49.00 11.09 13.42
C SER A 7 47.96 10.52 12.44
N PRO A 8 48.24 9.39 11.75
CA PRO A 8 47.26 8.72 10.90
C PRO A 8 45.93 8.43 11.64
N GLY A 9 46.01 8.06 12.92
CA GLY A 9 44.83 7.83 13.76
C GLY A 9 44.02 9.10 14.03
N THR A 10 44.68 10.25 14.18
CA THR A 10 44.00 11.54 14.35
C THR A 10 43.26 11.96 13.08
N ILE A 11 43.85 11.74 11.91
CA ILE A 11 43.20 12.01 10.62
C ILE A 11 42.02 11.06 10.40
N GLY A 12 42.22 9.76 10.68
CA GLY A 12 41.15 8.76 10.64
C GLY A 12 39.97 9.08 11.53
N LEU A 13 40.24 9.45 12.79
CA LEU A 13 39.21 9.88 13.73
C LEU A 13 38.48 11.13 13.24
N GLY A 14 39.19 12.10 12.64
CA GLY A 14 38.57 13.28 12.04
C GLY A 14 37.59 12.92 10.91
N VAL A 15 37.99 12.01 10.02
CA VAL A 15 37.12 11.51 8.94
C VAL A 15 35.92 10.76 9.51
N LEU A 16 36.11 9.93 10.54
CA LEU A 16 35.02 9.21 11.19
C LEU A 16 34.01 10.19 11.81
N VAL A 17 34.47 11.19 12.55
CA VAL A 17 33.60 12.19 13.18
C VAL A 17 32.80 12.95 12.12
N VAL A 18 33.44 13.42 11.05
CA VAL A 18 32.74 14.11 9.95
C VAL A 18 31.75 13.17 9.27
N GLY A 19 32.15 11.93 8.98
CA GLY A 19 31.30 10.92 8.35
C GLY A 19 30.08 10.54 9.21
N VAL A 20 30.27 10.38 10.52
CA VAL A 20 29.17 10.11 11.47
C VAL A 20 28.25 11.32 11.57
N VAL A 21 28.79 12.54 11.65
CA VAL A 21 27.96 13.75 11.64
C VAL A 21 27.11 13.81 10.37
N LEU A 22 27.71 13.61 9.18
CA LEU A 22 26.98 13.61 7.91
C LEU A 22 25.96 12.46 7.82
N ALA A 23 26.28 11.28 8.37
CA ALA A 23 25.37 10.12 8.39
C ALA A 23 24.17 10.32 9.31
N LEU A 24 24.29 11.15 10.35
CA LEU A 24 23.23 11.44 11.30
C LEU A 24 22.46 12.73 10.98
N LEU A 25 22.93 13.56 10.05
CA LEU A 25 22.18 14.73 9.63
C LEU A 25 20.86 14.29 8.95
N PRO A 26 19.72 14.88 9.35
CA PRO A 26 18.47 14.68 8.65
C PRO A 26 18.57 15.25 7.23
N GLY A 27 17.87 14.63 6.27
CA GLY A 27 18.04 14.95 4.85
C GLY A 27 17.70 16.39 4.49
N TRP A 28 16.75 17.00 5.19
CA TRP A 28 16.36 18.41 4.99
C TRP A 28 17.44 19.43 5.36
N LEU A 29 18.49 19.03 6.11
CA LEU A 29 19.66 19.89 6.39
C LEU A 29 20.75 19.76 5.31
N LEU A 30 20.68 18.75 4.46
CA LEU A 30 21.61 18.58 3.36
C LEU A 30 21.12 19.41 2.16
N PRO A 31 22.02 19.89 1.28
CA PRO A 31 21.62 20.66 0.10
C PRO A 31 20.62 19.83 -0.73
N GLY A 32 19.36 20.29 -0.87
CA GLY A 32 18.27 19.52 -1.48
C GLY A 32 18.60 18.92 -2.85
N ARG A 33 19.46 19.61 -3.62
CA ARG A 33 19.99 19.17 -4.91
C ARG A 33 20.78 17.85 -4.89
N TRP A 34 21.20 17.36 -3.73
CA TRP A 34 22.01 16.15 -3.63
C TRP A 34 21.17 14.87 -3.61
N PHE A 35 19.87 14.95 -3.33
CA PHE A 35 19.05 13.77 -3.03
C PHE A 35 17.73 13.66 -3.78
N GLY A 36 17.47 14.56 -4.75
CA GLY A 36 16.36 14.42 -5.69
C GLY A 36 15.98 15.76 -6.33
N PRO A 37 15.17 15.74 -7.39
CA PRO A 37 14.49 16.94 -7.89
C PRO A 37 13.64 17.57 -6.78
N ASP A 38 13.44 18.89 -6.86
CA ASP A 38 12.50 19.60 -5.99
C ASP A 38 11.14 18.88 -6.06
N ALA A 39 10.49 18.64 -4.91
CA ALA A 39 9.18 18.00 -4.83
C ALA A 39 8.27 18.56 -5.94
N GLY A 40 8.07 17.75 -6.98
CA GLY A 40 7.61 18.28 -8.27
C GLY A 40 6.20 18.83 -8.14
N THR A 41 6.03 20.13 -8.32
CA THR A 41 4.70 20.74 -8.51
C THR A 41 4.15 20.50 -9.92
N GLY A 42 4.80 19.62 -10.69
CA GLY A 42 4.38 19.27 -12.04
C GLY A 42 3.09 18.44 -12.06
N PRO A 43 2.57 18.14 -13.27
CA PRO A 43 1.51 17.16 -13.42
C PRO A 43 1.98 15.81 -12.84
N ALA A 44 1.04 15.04 -12.29
CA ALA A 44 1.33 13.70 -11.82
C ALA A 44 1.72 12.79 -12.98
N THR A 45 2.56 11.80 -12.70
CA THR A 45 3.03 10.83 -13.68
C THR A 45 3.04 9.44 -13.09
N VAL A 46 2.64 8.46 -13.89
CA VAL A 46 2.86 7.05 -13.61
C VAL A 46 4.12 6.62 -14.38
N PRO A 47 5.14 6.05 -13.72
CA PRO A 47 6.29 5.54 -14.46
C PRO A 47 5.83 4.38 -15.35
N ALA A 48 6.29 4.29 -16.59
CA ALA A 48 6.01 3.17 -17.49
C ALA A 48 6.53 1.83 -16.92
N ARG A 49 7.51 1.91 -16.03
CA ARG A 49 7.96 0.79 -15.21
C ARG A 49 8.34 1.27 -13.80
N PHE A 50 7.70 0.72 -12.78
CA PHE A 50 8.09 0.95 -11.39
C PHE A 50 9.49 0.42 -11.11
N ALA A 51 10.21 1.08 -10.21
CA ALA A 51 11.56 0.68 -9.86
C ALA A 51 11.57 -0.69 -9.14
N ASP A 52 12.53 -1.55 -9.50
CA ASP A 52 12.69 -2.86 -8.89
C ASP A 52 13.00 -2.77 -7.38
N TYR A 53 12.92 -3.91 -6.67
CA TYR A 53 13.26 -4.03 -5.25
C TYR A 53 14.67 -3.51 -4.94
N SER A 54 14.86 -2.84 -3.80
CA SER A 54 16.21 -2.46 -3.35
C SER A 54 16.35 -2.31 -1.84
N TYR A 55 17.34 -2.98 -1.28
CA TYR A 55 17.79 -2.83 0.11
C TYR A 55 18.40 -1.47 0.43
N LEU A 56 18.74 -0.66 -0.59
CA LEU A 56 19.39 0.65 -0.42
C LEU A 56 18.39 1.81 -0.57
N THR A 57 17.10 1.54 -0.40
CA THR A 57 16.05 2.56 -0.39
C THR A 57 15.95 3.22 0.98
N GLY A 58 15.98 4.56 0.98
CA GLY A 58 15.80 5.41 2.16
C GLY A 58 14.34 5.50 2.60
N SER A 59 14.13 5.95 3.83
CA SER A 59 12.78 6.11 4.40
C SER A 59 12.13 7.45 4.07
N VAL A 60 10.80 7.49 4.11
CA VAL A 60 9.99 8.71 4.03
C VAL A 60 10.39 9.70 5.13
N SER A 61 10.57 9.21 6.37
CA SER A 61 10.98 10.04 7.52
C SER A 61 12.34 10.72 7.35
N ALA A 62 13.25 10.14 6.56
CA ALA A 62 14.59 10.69 6.32
C ALA A 62 14.65 11.60 5.09
N SER A 63 13.85 11.29 4.06
CA SER A 63 13.78 12.01 2.80
C SER A 63 12.39 11.81 2.20
N ALA A 64 11.48 12.72 2.49
CA ALA A 64 10.12 12.69 1.99
C ALA A 64 10.08 12.67 0.44
N PRO A 65 9.24 11.85 -0.20
CA PRO A 65 9.16 11.78 -1.67
C PRO A 65 8.38 12.95 -2.29
N GLY A 66 7.66 13.74 -1.50
CA GLY A 66 6.69 14.70 -2.01
C GLY A 66 5.33 14.05 -2.21
N ARG A 67 4.52 14.60 -3.12
CA ARG A 67 3.27 13.97 -3.56
C ARG A 67 3.59 12.62 -4.20
N ALA A 68 2.83 11.58 -3.89
CA ALA A 68 2.97 10.22 -4.41
C ALA A 68 1.88 9.87 -5.42
N ILE A 69 2.21 8.98 -6.35
CA ILE A 69 1.23 8.36 -7.25
C ILE A 69 0.81 6.98 -6.76
N ALA A 70 1.68 6.29 -6.01
CA ALA A 70 1.38 4.94 -5.52
C ALA A 70 2.01 4.66 -4.14
N VAL A 71 1.37 3.76 -3.41
CA VAL A 71 1.95 3.03 -2.26
C VAL A 71 1.71 1.54 -2.46
N TYR A 72 2.66 0.69 -2.11
CA TYR A 72 2.54 -0.75 -2.28
C TYR A 72 3.52 -1.51 -1.39
N GLN A 73 3.22 -2.78 -1.12
CA GLN A 73 4.14 -3.74 -0.53
C GLN A 73 4.97 -4.41 -1.63
N HIS A 74 6.27 -4.57 -1.38
CA HIS A 74 7.20 -5.30 -2.25
C HIS A 74 7.92 -6.38 -1.42
N GLY A 75 7.72 -7.65 -1.77
CA GLY A 75 8.18 -8.83 -1.00
C GLY A 75 7.12 -9.32 0.00
N PHE A 76 7.15 -10.61 0.34
CA PHE A 76 6.20 -11.28 1.25
C PHE A 76 6.85 -11.91 2.50
N GLY A 77 8.18 -11.85 2.62
CA GLY A 77 8.89 -12.27 3.83
C GLY A 77 8.99 -13.78 4.03
N VAL A 78 8.68 -14.57 2.99
CA VAL A 78 8.68 -16.04 3.05
C VAL A 78 10.03 -16.66 2.66
N GLU A 79 10.99 -15.85 2.19
CA GLU A 79 12.29 -16.31 1.72
C GLU A 79 13.50 -15.75 2.49
N LEU A 80 14.65 -16.41 2.36
CA LEU A 80 15.90 -15.95 2.93
C LEU A 80 16.30 -14.61 2.30
N MET A 81 16.29 -13.55 3.13
CA MET A 81 16.56 -12.15 2.75
C MET A 81 15.41 -11.43 2.05
N ASP A 82 14.25 -12.05 1.88
CA ASP A 82 13.05 -11.31 1.54
C ASP A 82 12.56 -10.55 2.77
N PHE A 83 12.53 -9.23 2.67
CA PHE A 83 11.97 -8.35 3.69
C PHE A 83 10.89 -7.53 3.02
N PRO A 84 9.60 -7.72 3.37
CA PRO A 84 8.53 -6.89 2.88
C PRO A 84 8.87 -5.41 3.09
N GLN A 85 8.74 -4.62 2.04
CA GLN A 85 8.94 -3.18 2.08
C GLN A 85 7.64 -2.50 1.71
N ALA A 86 7.13 -1.62 2.57
CA ALA A 86 6.15 -0.64 2.15
C ALA A 86 6.87 0.45 1.36
N VAL A 87 6.52 0.64 0.09
CA VAL A 87 7.18 1.54 -0.85
C VAL A 87 6.21 2.64 -1.27
N VAL A 88 6.66 3.88 -1.24
CA VAL A 88 5.98 5.04 -1.80
C VAL A 88 6.68 5.44 -3.09
N ALA A 89 5.92 5.54 -4.18
CA ALA A 89 6.37 6.06 -5.46
C ALA A 89 5.86 7.50 -5.65
N GLY A 90 6.79 8.44 -5.85
CA GLY A 90 6.53 9.85 -6.08
C GLY A 90 5.72 10.09 -7.35
N ALA A 91 4.87 11.11 -7.32
CA ALA A 91 4.02 11.51 -8.44
C ALA A 91 4.82 12.17 -9.58
N ASP A 92 6.12 12.40 -9.41
CA ASP A 92 7.04 12.78 -10.48
C ASP A 92 7.65 11.55 -11.21
N GLY A 93 7.27 10.33 -10.81
CA GLY A 93 7.69 9.06 -11.40
C GLY A 93 9.11 8.62 -11.05
N GLY A 94 9.88 9.46 -10.33
CA GLY A 94 11.31 9.24 -10.10
C GLY A 94 11.68 8.98 -8.64
N ALA A 95 10.85 9.34 -7.66
CA ALA A 95 11.15 9.15 -6.25
C ALA A 95 10.59 7.84 -5.68
N TYR A 96 11.43 7.06 -5.00
CA TYR A 96 11.02 5.84 -4.29
C TYR A 96 11.53 5.90 -2.85
N ARG A 97 10.65 5.67 -1.88
CA ARG A 97 10.97 5.70 -0.45
C ARG A 97 10.30 4.55 0.28
N ARG A 98 10.93 4.04 1.33
CA ARG A 98 10.31 3.09 2.25
C ARG A 98 9.43 3.82 3.25
N LEU A 99 8.19 3.37 3.43
CA LEU A 99 7.27 3.86 4.43
C LEU A 99 7.58 3.16 5.76
N ASP A 100 8.60 3.65 6.44
CA ASP A 100 9.13 3.08 7.68
C ASP A 100 8.09 3.03 8.82
N VAL A 101 7.12 3.94 8.79
CA VAL A 101 5.99 3.93 9.73
C VAL A 101 5.11 2.69 9.59
N ALA A 102 4.84 2.24 8.35
CA ALA A 102 4.07 1.03 8.10
C ALA A 102 4.88 -0.21 8.46
N GLU A 103 6.15 -0.28 8.05
CA GLU A 103 7.05 -1.38 8.42
C GLU A 103 7.19 -1.55 9.95
N GLY A 104 7.19 -0.45 10.70
CA GLY A 104 7.23 -0.47 12.18
C GLY A 104 5.90 -0.82 12.86
N ARG A 105 4.78 -0.87 12.11
CA ARG A 105 3.43 -1.19 12.58
C ARG A 105 2.92 -2.54 12.07
N GLY A 106 3.83 -3.34 11.49
CA GLY A 106 3.58 -4.60 10.82
C GLY A 106 3.15 -5.79 11.68
N ALA A 107 2.87 -6.90 10.98
CA ALA A 107 2.45 -8.17 11.57
C ALA A 107 3.65 -9.12 11.82
N SER A 108 3.38 -10.33 12.33
CA SER A 108 4.41 -11.28 12.77
C SER A 108 5.36 -11.80 11.68
N GLN A 109 5.02 -11.68 10.39
CA GLN A 109 5.88 -12.12 9.28
C GLN A 109 6.71 -10.98 8.65
N GLY A 110 6.65 -9.77 9.24
CA GLY A 110 7.38 -8.61 8.72
C GLY A 110 6.63 -7.81 7.67
N ASP A 111 5.41 -8.22 7.32
CA ASP A 111 4.49 -7.44 6.49
C ASP A 111 4.25 -6.06 7.13
N PRO A 112 4.25 -4.97 6.35
CA PRO A 112 3.88 -3.65 6.85
C PRO A 112 2.49 -3.62 7.48
N GLY A 113 2.26 -2.61 8.31
CA GLY A 113 0.93 -2.29 8.82
C GLY A 113 0.00 -1.89 7.67
N PRO A 114 -1.33 -2.03 7.86
CA PRO A 114 -2.32 -1.70 6.85
C PRO A 114 -2.19 -0.22 6.52
N MET A 115 -2.09 0.09 5.24
CA MET A 115 -1.78 1.43 4.75
C MET A 115 -2.80 1.87 3.73
N LEU A 116 -3.05 3.18 3.65
CA LEU A 116 -3.99 3.75 2.68
C LEU A 116 -3.51 5.11 2.16
N LEU A 117 -3.26 5.23 0.86
CA LEU A 117 -2.81 6.47 0.20
C LEU A 117 -4.00 7.43 -0.01
N SER A 118 -3.81 8.71 0.34
CA SER A 118 -4.82 9.73 0.11
C SER A 118 -5.02 10.01 -1.40
N PRO A 119 -6.24 10.37 -1.85
CA PRO A 119 -6.50 10.67 -3.26
C PRO A 119 -5.61 11.75 -3.85
N ASP A 120 -5.22 12.75 -3.06
CA ASP A 120 -4.30 13.81 -3.47
C ASP A 120 -2.81 13.39 -3.47
N GLY A 121 -2.50 12.19 -2.99
CA GLY A 121 -1.16 11.64 -2.90
C GLY A 121 -0.26 12.29 -1.87
N THR A 122 -0.77 13.12 -0.95
CA THR A 122 0.07 13.86 0.01
C THR A 122 0.22 13.16 1.36
N ARG A 123 -0.63 12.17 1.66
CA ARG A 123 -0.66 11.49 2.96
C ARG A 123 -0.84 9.99 2.81
N VAL A 124 -0.35 9.24 3.79
CA VAL A 124 -0.68 7.83 3.98
C VAL A 124 -1.21 7.61 5.39
N ALA A 125 -2.41 7.05 5.50
CA ALA A 125 -2.92 6.54 6.77
C ALA A 125 -2.34 5.14 7.02
N VAL A 126 -1.90 4.86 8.24
CA VAL A 126 -1.25 3.61 8.63
C VAL A 126 -1.87 3.12 9.94
N GLY A 127 -2.57 1.99 9.87
CA GLY A 127 -3.08 1.30 11.04
C GLY A 127 -2.01 0.44 11.71
N ARG A 128 -2.40 -0.29 12.76
CA ARG A 128 -1.45 -1.13 13.52
C ARG A 128 -2.06 -2.49 13.87
N TRP A 129 -1.34 -3.56 13.54
CA TRP A 129 -1.65 -4.92 13.98
C TRP A 129 -1.29 -5.14 15.46
N HIS A 130 -1.92 -6.13 16.10
CA HIS A 130 -1.57 -6.59 17.45
C HIS A 130 -1.56 -5.51 18.56
N THR A 131 -2.40 -4.47 18.46
CA THR A 131 -2.49 -3.41 19.48
C THR A 131 -3.82 -3.49 20.22
N SER A 132 -3.81 -3.11 21.51
CA SER A 132 -5.01 -2.84 22.31
C SER A 132 -5.22 -1.35 22.58
N ARG A 133 -4.39 -0.50 21.96
CA ARG A 133 -4.53 0.95 21.96
C ARG A 133 -4.66 1.35 20.50
N PRO A 134 -5.88 1.46 19.97
CA PRO A 134 -6.09 1.77 18.58
C PRO A 134 -5.66 3.21 18.27
N ASP A 135 -4.81 3.35 17.27
CA ASP A 135 -4.37 4.61 16.70
C ASP A 135 -4.18 4.45 15.19
N VAL A 136 -4.39 5.53 14.47
CA VAL A 136 -4.01 5.64 13.06
C VAL A 136 -2.88 6.66 12.96
N ALA A 137 -1.77 6.27 12.36
CA ALA A 137 -0.73 7.23 11.98
C ALA A 137 -1.03 7.84 10.62
N VAL A 138 -0.93 9.15 10.52
CA VAL A 138 -1.02 9.88 9.26
C VAL A 138 0.36 10.42 8.92
N VAL A 139 0.95 9.88 7.86
CA VAL A 139 2.28 10.28 7.38
C VAL A 139 2.12 11.32 6.29
N ASP A 140 2.69 12.51 6.51
CA ASP A 140 2.78 13.56 5.49
C ASP A 140 3.95 13.25 4.55
N LEU A 141 3.66 12.93 3.30
CA LEU A 141 4.65 12.56 2.29
C LEU A 141 5.43 13.76 1.74
N THR A 142 4.97 14.99 2.01
CA THR A 142 5.66 16.23 1.62
C THR A 142 6.73 16.65 2.62
N THR A 143 6.54 16.33 3.90
CA THR A 143 7.47 16.69 4.98
C THR A 143 8.19 15.51 5.61
N GLY A 144 7.64 14.30 5.49
CA GLY A 144 8.05 13.11 6.22
C GLY A 144 7.60 13.10 7.68
N GLY A 145 6.74 14.04 8.08
CA GLY A 145 6.14 14.12 9.41
C GLY A 145 5.12 13.02 9.65
N THR A 146 4.82 12.71 10.90
CA THR A 146 3.81 11.72 11.28
C THR A 146 3.03 12.20 12.48
N ASP A 147 1.71 12.20 12.35
CA ASP A 147 0.78 12.45 13.45
C ASP A 147 0.12 11.12 13.85
N GLU A 148 0.13 10.81 15.15
CA GLU A 148 -0.57 9.63 15.69
C GLU A 148 -1.92 10.06 16.27
N LEU A 149 -2.99 9.65 15.60
CA LEU A 149 -4.36 10.02 15.96
C LEU A 149 -4.99 8.85 16.72
N ALA A 150 -5.22 9.04 18.01
CA ALA A 150 -5.88 8.03 18.84
C ALA A 150 -7.36 7.94 18.46
N VAL A 151 -7.89 6.72 18.37
CA VAL A 151 -9.31 6.46 18.16
C VAL A 151 -9.88 5.64 19.33
N PRO A 152 -11.19 5.73 19.64
CA PRO A 152 -11.76 4.96 20.75
C PRO A 152 -11.75 3.44 20.48
N GLY A 153 -11.66 2.62 21.52
CA GLY A 153 -11.79 1.15 21.43
C GLY A 153 -10.59 0.41 22.01
N ASP A 154 -10.62 -0.93 21.93
CA ASP A 154 -9.66 -1.82 22.60
C ASP A 154 -8.90 -2.77 21.62
N GLY A 155 -9.05 -2.58 20.30
CA GLY A 155 -8.44 -3.41 19.27
C GLY A 155 -7.50 -2.67 18.31
N SER A 156 -7.38 -3.21 17.10
CA SER A 156 -6.61 -2.62 16.01
C SER A 156 -7.47 -1.62 15.23
N ALA A 157 -6.93 -0.44 14.94
CA ALA A 157 -7.54 0.51 14.01
C ALA A 157 -6.98 0.30 12.61
N LEU A 158 -7.85 0.06 11.63
CA LEU A 158 -7.48 -0.22 10.23
C LEU A 158 -8.09 0.84 9.32
N PRO A 159 -7.30 1.54 8.48
CA PRO A 159 -7.84 2.47 7.49
C PRO A 159 -8.62 1.69 6.42
N LEU A 160 -9.81 2.16 6.07
CA LEU A 160 -10.64 1.55 5.02
C LEU A 160 -10.74 2.40 3.76
N ALA A 161 -11.02 3.70 3.88
CA ALA A 161 -11.21 4.57 2.73
C ALA A 161 -10.90 6.04 3.06
N TRP A 162 -10.44 6.80 2.07
CA TRP A 162 -10.32 8.25 2.16
C TRP A 162 -11.50 8.94 1.48
N SER A 163 -11.93 10.08 2.02
CA SER A 163 -12.82 10.97 1.27
C SER A 163 -12.09 11.54 0.03
N PRO A 164 -12.81 11.87 -1.05
CA PRO A 164 -12.22 12.41 -2.28
C PRO A 164 -11.38 13.67 -2.06
N ASP A 165 -11.69 14.46 -1.03
CA ASP A 165 -10.97 15.68 -0.67
C ASP A 165 -9.76 15.45 0.27
N SER A 166 -9.45 14.19 0.61
CA SER A 166 -8.32 13.79 1.46
C SER A 166 -8.37 14.35 2.90
N THR A 167 -9.56 14.67 3.42
CA THR A 167 -9.75 15.22 4.77
C THR A 167 -10.33 14.24 5.78
N LEU A 168 -11.16 13.30 5.33
CA LEU A 168 -11.77 12.28 6.17
C LEU A 168 -11.20 10.90 5.84
N LEU A 169 -11.03 10.10 6.88
CA LEU A 169 -10.66 8.70 6.79
C LEU A 169 -11.76 7.86 7.44
N ALA A 170 -12.36 6.95 6.67
CA ALA A 170 -13.14 5.86 7.20
C ALA A 170 -12.19 4.78 7.73
N TYR A 171 -12.45 4.29 8.93
CA TYR A 171 -11.62 3.28 9.58
C TYR A 171 -12.50 2.31 10.38
N VAL A 172 -11.99 1.10 10.63
CA VAL A 172 -12.60 0.15 11.55
C VAL A 172 -11.75 -0.05 12.79
N VAL A 173 -12.40 -0.36 13.90
CA VAL A 173 -11.74 -0.88 15.11
C VAL A 173 -12.27 -2.26 15.38
N THR A 174 -11.36 -3.23 15.36
CA THR A 174 -11.67 -4.63 15.64
C THR A 174 -11.97 -4.85 17.13
N ASP A 175 -12.68 -5.94 17.46
CA ASP A 175 -13.04 -6.30 18.85
C ASP A 175 -11.84 -6.64 19.77
N GLY A 176 -10.65 -6.77 19.19
CA GLY A 176 -9.40 -6.99 19.89
C GLY A 176 -8.21 -6.84 18.96
N PRO A 177 -6.98 -7.11 19.43
CA PRO A 177 -5.79 -7.05 18.59
C PRO A 177 -5.94 -7.94 17.33
N ALA A 178 -5.83 -7.35 16.15
CA ALA A 178 -5.98 -8.08 14.90
C ALA A 178 -4.63 -8.63 14.39
N ASP A 179 -4.71 -9.74 13.66
CA ASP A 179 -3.60 -10.39 12.97
C ASP A 179 -4.14 -10.87 11.61
N PRO A 180 -3.57 -10.44 10.47
CA PRO A 180 -4.06 -10.82 9.15
C PRO A 180 -3.95 -12.33 8.88
N TYR A 181 -3.20 -13.09 9.68
CA TYR A 181 -3.00 -14.54 9.49
C TYR A 181 -3.87 -15.41 10.40
N THR A 182 -4.81 -14.86 11.18
CA THR A 182 -5.68 -15.68 12.03
C THR A 182 -6.80 -16.38 11.27
N GLY A 183 -6.95 -16.10 9.96
CA GLY A 183 -7.99 -16.69 9.14
C GLY A 183 -9.40 -16.18 9.48
N SER A 184 -9.50 -15.06 10.19
CA SER A 184 -10.76 -14.40 10.52
C SER A 184 -10.95 -13.18 9.62
N ALA A 185 -12.18 -12.95 9.19
CA ALA A 185 -12.50 -11.73 8.47
C ALA A 185 -12.15 -10.53 9.36
N LEU A 186 -11.42 -9.57 8.81
CA LEU A 186 -11.17 -8.32 9.52
C LEU A 186 -12.42 -7.46 9.38
N SER A 187 -13.22 -7.40 10.44
CA SER A 187 -14.37 -6.50 10.57
C SER A 187 -14.35 -5.80 11.92
N GLY A 188 -15.11 -4.72 12.04
CA GLY A 188 -15.29 -4.05 13.31
C GLY A 188 -16.17 -2.81 13.25
N GLU A 189 -16.15 -2.07 14.36
CA GLU A 189 -16.92 -0.83 14.49
C GLU A 189 -16.36 0.24 13.54
N LEU A 190 -17.23 0.77 12.68
CA LEU A 190 -16.90 1.82 11.72
C LEU A 190 -16.84 3.21 12.37
N GLY A 191 -15.83 4.00 12.01
CA GLY A 191 -15.69 5.39 12.40
C GLY A 191 -15.20 6.28 11.26
N LEU A 192 -15.37 7.58 11.43
CA LEU A 192 -14.82 8.63 10.58
C LEU A 192 -13.83 9.47 11.39
N LEU A 193 -12.65 9.71 10.82
CA LEU A 193 -11.60 10.51 11.41
C LEU A 193 -11.26 11.68 10.49
N ASP A 194 -11.45 12.91 10.96
CA ASP A 194 -10.91 14.10 10.31
C ASP A 194 -9.42 14.18 10.61
N VAL A 195 -8.60 13.93 9.59
CA VAL A 195 -7.13 13.88 9.76
C VAL A 195 -6.50 15.26 9.90
N THR A 196 -7.26 16.33 9.66
CA THR A 196 -6.78 17.72 9.78
C THR A 196 -6.99 18.28 11.17
N THR A 197 -8.06 17.87 11.84
CA THR A 197 -8.41 18.33 13.20
C THR A 197 -8.14 17.27 14.26
N GLY A 198 -8.08 15.99 13.87
CA GLY A 198 -8.07 14.84 14.78
C GLY A 198 -9.44 14.57 15.41
N GLU A 199 -10.50 15.23 14.94
CA GLU A 199 -11.87 14.95 15.41
C GLU A 199 -12.34 13.60 14.87
N GLU A 200 -13.02 12.85 15.73
CA GLU A 200 -13.47 11.49 15.46
C GLU A 200 -14.97 11.38 15.67
N GLN A 201 -15.63 10.61 14.82
CA GLN A 201 -17.04 10.31 14.90
C GLN A 201 -17.28 8.81 14.63
N ARG A 202 -17.81 8.11 15.64
CA ARG A 202 -18.33 6.75 15.47
C ARG A 202 -19.65 6.77 14.70
N LEU A 203 -19.76 5.88 13.72
CA LEU A 203 -21.02 5.59 13.04
C LEU A 203 -21.83 4.57 13.87
N PRO A 204 -23.13 4.39 13.61
CA PRO A 204 -23.98 3.47 14.37
C PRO A 204 -23.38 2.07 14.51
N ALA A 205 -23.42 1.53 15.74
CA ALA A 205 -22.74 0.29 16.11
C ALA A 205 -23.28 -1.00 15.43
N ASP A 206 -24.40 -0.91 14.73
CA ASP A 206 -24.96 -2.02 13.93
C ASP A 206 -24.34 -2.13 12.52
N LEU A 207 -23.38 -1.27 12.20
CA LEU A 207 -22.53 -1.32 11.01
C LEU A 207 -21.21 -2.02 11.34
N ASP A 208 -21.22 -3.34 11.43
CA ASP A 208 -20.00 -4.13 11.41
C ASP A 208 -19.43 -4.09 9.98
N ALA A 209 -18.41 -3.25 9.80
CA ALA A 209 -17.86 -2.95 8.49
C ALA A 209 -16.61 -3.79 8.25
N ARG A 210 -16.53 -4.35 7.05
CA ARG A 210 -15.30 -4.97 6.53
C ARG A 210 -14.57 -4.01 5.60
N GLU A 211 -15.34 -3.42 4.70
CA GLU A 211 -14.83 -2.53 3.66
C GLU A 211 -15.74 -1.31 3.52
N ALA A 212 -15.16 -0.23 3.02
CA ALA A 212 -15.90 0.98 2.75
C ALA A 212 -15.34 1.70 1.53
N ALA A 213 -16.17 2.48 0.85
CA ALA A 213 -15.77 3.37 -0.23
C ALA A 213 -16.59 4.67 -0.18
N PHE A 214 -15.94 5.82 -0.26
CA PHE A 214 -16.65 7.10 -0.31
C PHE A 214 -17.29 7.32 -1.68
N SER A 215 -18.45 7.97 -1.71
CA SER A 215 -19.00 8.49 -2.96
C SER A 215 -18.07 9.56 -3.54
N PRO A 216 -18.05 9.76 -4.88
CA PRO A 216 -17.16 10.73 -5.51
C PRO A 216 -17.40 12.19 -5.08
N ASP A 217 -18.61 12.50 -4.61
CA ASP A 217 -18.94 13.80 -4.04
C ASP A 217 -18.62 13.92 -2.54
N GLY A 218 -18.16 12.84 -1.91
CA GLY A 218 -17.78 12.77 -0.51
C GLY A 218 -18.94 12.86 0.47
N THR A 219 -20.19 12.73 0.02
CA THR A 219 -21.38 12.90 0.89
C THR A 219 -21.93 11.60 1.46
N GLU A 220 -21.55 10.46 0.87
CA GLU A 220 -21.99 9.12 1.25
C GLU A 220 -20.81 8.16 1.39
N LEU A 221 -21.05 7.05 2.07
CA LEU A 221 -20.14 5.94 2.23
C LEU A 221 -20.87 4.64 1.89
N ALA A 222 -20.35 3.86 0.95
CA ALA A 222 -20.75 2.48 0.74
C ALA A 222 -20.01 1.62 1.76
N VAL A 223 -20.74 0.82 2.52
CA VAL A 223 -20.20 -0.03 3.59
C VAL A 223 -20.60 -1.46 3.31
N HIS A 224 -19.61 -2.34 3.13
CA HIS A 224 -19.89 -3.76 2.95
C HIS A 224 -20.17 -4.40 4.31
N ARG A 225 -21.39 -4.90 4.44
CA ARG A 225 -21.83 -5.72 5.56
C ARG A 225 -21.95 -7.16 5.11
N ILE A 226 -21.17 -8.02 5.75
CA ILE A 226 -21.38 -9.46 5.65
C ILE A 226 -22.47 -9.81 6.68
N GLU A 227 -23.39 -10.70 6.32
CA GLU A 227 -24.26 -11.32 7.34
C GLU A 227 -23.34 -11.95 8.40
N THR A 228 -23.63 -11.74 9.69
CA THR A 228 -22.80 -12.22 10.81
C THR A 228 -22.19 -13.57 10.48
N ASP A 229 -20.86 -13.60 10.43
CA ASP A 229 -20.09 -14.84 10.28
C ASP A 229 -20.66 -15.84 11.27
N ASP A 230 -21.35 -16.86 10.76
CA ASP A 230 -21.90 -17.94 11.57
C ASP A 230 -20.79 -18.89 12.04
N GLY A 231 -19.52 -18.49 11.86
CA GLY A 231 -18.33 -19.27 12.08
C GLY A 231 -18.04 -20.21 10.92
N THR A 232 -18.78 -20.10 9.81
CA THR A 232 -18.45 -20.85 8.59
C THR A 232 -17.31 -20.15 7.87
N LEU A 233 -16.10 -20.69 8.09
CA LEU A 233 -14.99 -20.51 7.16
C LEU A 233 -15.50 -20.81 5.74
N SER A 234 -15.05 -20.07 4.73
CA SER A 234 -15.42 -20.34 3.32
C SER A 234 -14.67 -21.56 2.77
N GLY A 235 -14.78 -22.68 3.48
CA GLY A 235 -14.00 -23.89 3.27
C GLY A 235 -13.09 -24.24 4.45
N GLN A 236 -12.46 -25.42 4.37
CA GLN A 236 -11.58 -25.97 5.43
C GLN A 236 -10.22 -25.25 5.53
N ASP A 237 -9.94 -24.26 4.67
CA ASP A 237 -8.62 -23.65 4.53
C ASP A 237 -8.35 -22.48 5.48
N GLY A 238 -9.31 -22.15 6.35
CA GLY A 238 -9.17 -21.02 7.26
C GLY A 238 -9.23 -19.66 6.54
N ILE A 239 -9.62 -19.63 5.26
CA ILE A 239 -9.97 -18.37 4.59
C ILE A 239 -11.37 -17.98 5.09
N PRO A 240 -11.51 -16.78 5.68
CA PRO A 240 -12.80 -16.33 6.14
C PRO A 240 -13.69 -16.01 4.94
N ARG A 241 -14.99 -16.30 5.05
CA ARG A 241 -15.96 -15.86 4.05
C ARG A 241 -15.86 -14.35 3.87
N MET A 242 -15.58 -13.94 2.64
CA MET A 242 -15.45 -12.53 2.28
C MET A 242 -16.71 -12.02 1.58
N GLY A 243 -17.43 -12.90 0.86
CA GLY A 243 -18.54 -12.47 0.03
C GLY A 243 -19.96 -12.73 0.55
N GLY A 244 -20.92 -12.05 -0.06
CA GLY A 244 -22.36 -12.05 0.25
C GLY A 244 -22.80 -10.83 1.08
N GLY A 245 -24.00 -10.92 1.64
CA GLY A 245 -24.58 -9.87 2.48
C GLY A 245 -25.13 -8.67 1.68
N THR A 246 -24.77 -7.46 2.11
CA THR A 246 -25.31 -6.22 1.55
C THR A 246 -24.28 -5.10 1.52
N VAL A 247 -24.42 -4.17 0.59
CA VAL A 247 -23.76 -2.85 0.68
C VAL A 247 -24.75 -1.84 1.22
N ASP A 248 -24.51 -1.35 2.44
CA ASP A 248 -25.27 -0.24 3.00
C ASP A 248 -24.64 1.06 2.52
N VAL A 249 -25.42 1.91 1.85
CA VAL A 249 -25.00 3.28 1.55
C VAL A 249 -25.54 4.20 2.64
N VAL A 250 -24.63 4.83 3.37
CA VAL A 250 -24.93 5.68 4.52
C VAL A 250 -24.44 7.11 4.27
N ALA A 251 -25.13 8.09 4.83
CA ALA A 251 -24.58 9.44 4.95
C ALA A 251 -23.48 9.49 6.00
N LEU A 252 -22.65 10.54 5.99
CA LEU A 252 -21.56 10.72 6.96
C LEU A 252 -22.04 10.90 8.42
N ASP A 253 -23.32 11.20 8.64
CA ASP A 253 -23.94 11.20 9.97
C ASP A 253 -24.40 9.80 10.42
N GLY A 254 -24.17 8.77 9.61
CA GLY A 254 -24.59 7.38 9.84
C GLY A 254 -26.02 7.07 9.38
N THR A 255 -26.74 8.03 8.80
CA THR A 255 -28.10 7.77 8.31
C THR A 255 -28.07 6.83 7.12
N LEU A 256 -28.64 5.63 7.26
CA LEU A 256 -28.85 4.69 6.14
C LEU A 256 -29.72 5.34 5.05
N ARG A 257 -29.17 5.39 3.83
CA ARG A 257 -29.86 5.91 2.64
C ARG A 257 -30.51 4.80 1.84
N ARG A 258 -29.78 3.70 1.65
CA ARG A 258 -30.20 2.54 0.87
C ARG A 258 -29.32 1.33 1.17
N THR A 259 -29.85 0.15 0.90
CA THR A 259 -29.17 -1.13 1.03
C THR A 259 -29.21 -1.80 -0.33
N LEU A 260 -28.05 -2.20 -0.83
CA LEU A 260 -27.88 -2.87 -2.11
C LEU A 260 -27.66 -4.37 -1.85
N PRO A 261 -28.39 -5.26 -2.52
CA PRO A 261 -28.14 -6.69 -2.40
C PRO A 261 -26.79 -7.02 -3.02
N MET A 262 -25.94 -7.74 -2.28
CA MET A 262 -24.69 -8.27 -2.80
C MET A 262 -24.93 -9.66 -3.42
N PRO A 263 -24.40 -9.95 -4.62
CA PRO A 263 -24.38 -11.32 -5.13
C PRO A 263 -23.72 -12.28 -4.14
N GLU A 264 -24.12 -13.55 -4.20
CA GLU A 264 -23.51 -14.58 -3.36
C GLU A 264 -22.02 -14.71 -3.72
N ASN A 265 -21.16 -14.67 -2.69
CA ASN A 265 -19.70 -14.70 -2.79
C ASN A 265 -19.04 -13.42 -3.34
N ASP A 266 -19.79 -12.35 -3.61
CA ASP A 266 -19.21 -11.06 -3.97
C ASP A 266 -18.94 -10.19 -2.73
N TYR A 267 -17.90 -9.37 -2.79
CA TYR A 267 -17.60 -8.35 -1.79
C TYR A 267 -17.36 -7.00 -2.46
N LEU A 268 -17.47 -5.90 -1.70
CA LEU A 268 -17.14 -4.57 -2.22
C LEU A 268 -15.67 -4.57 -2.63
N ASP A 269 -15.29 -3.99 -3.76
CA ASP A 269 -13.91 -4.12 -4.24
C ASP A 269 -13.02 -2.96 -3.75
N GLY A 270 -12.83 -2.88 -2.43
CA GLY A 270 -11.89 -1.96 -1.79
C GLY A 270 -12.30 -0.48 -1.77
N PRO A 271 -11.36 0.41 -1.38
CA PRO A 271 -11.61 1.85 -1.14
C PRO A 271 -12.06 2.64 -2.38
N ASN A 272 -11.73 2.14 -3.58
CA ASN A 272 -11.95 2.82 -4.84
C ASN A 272 -13.08 2.19 -5.67
N ALA A 273 -13.95 1.39 -5.03
CA ALA A 273 -15.03 0.68 -5.70
C ALA A 273 -16.02 1.61 -6.43
N TRP A 274 -16.15 2.87 -6.00
CA TRP A 274 -17.10 3.80 -6.61
C TRP A 274 -16.59 4.37 -7.94
N SER A 275 -17.38 4.30 -9.00
CA SER A 275 -17.07 5.00 -10.26
C SER A 275 -17.07 6.52 -10.06
N PRO A 276 -16.22 7.29 -10.77
CA PRO A 276 -16.12 8.75 -10.58
C PRO A 276 -17.41 9.54 -10.81
N ASP A 277 -18.33 9.05 -11.63
CA ASP A 277 -19.65 9.65 -11.88
C ASP A 277 -20.70 9.31 -10.80
N GLY A 278 -20.36 8.41 -9.89
CA GLY A 278 -21.22 7.99 -8.79
C GLY A 278 -22.22 6.89 -9.16
N ALA A 279 -22.19 6.37 -10.39
CA ALA A 279 -23.23 5.46 -10.89
C ALA A 279 -23.02 3.98 -10.53
N LEU A 280 -21.77 3.55 -10.35
CA LEU A 280 -21.41 2.15 -10.17
C LEU A 280 -20.64 1.93 -8.86
N LEU A 281 -20.84 0.76 -8.28
CA LEU A 281 -19.97 0.18 -7.25
C LEU A 281 -19.37 -1.11 -7.80
N ALA A 282 -18.05 -1.18 -7.87
CA ALA A 282 -17.33 -2.40 -8.21
C ALA A 282 -17.41 -3.41 -7.06
N THR A 283 -17.65 -4.66 -7.42
CA THR A 283 -17.63 -5.81 -6.50
C THR A 283 -16.69 -6.86 -7.06
N ALA A 284 -15.98 -7.57 -6.19
CA ALA A 284 -15.09 -8.66 -6.57
C ALA A 284 -15.69 -9.98 -6.11
N ALA A 285 -15.53 -11.01 -6.93
CA ALA A 285 -15.93 -12.35 -6.55
C ALA A 285 -14.86 -12.97 -5.64
N GLN A 286 -15.28 -13.51 -4.50
CA GLN A 286 -14.42 -14.29 -3.64
C GLN A 286 -13.98 -15.55 -4.37
N TRP A 287 -12.67 -15.80 -4.39
CA TRP A 287 -12.12 -17.05 -4.89
C TRP A 287 -12.37 -18.16 -3.87
N VAL A 288 -13.54 -18.80 -3.97
CA VAL A 288 -13.93 -19.94 -3.14
C VAL A 288 -13.95 -21.18 -4.04
N PRO A 289 -12.91 -22.03 -3.98
CA PRO A 289 -12.96 -23.33 -4.63
C PRO A 289 -14.19 -24.09 -4.14
N ASP A 290 -14.94 -24.75 -5.03
CA ASP A 290 -16.03 -25.67 -4.62
C ASP A 290 -15.44 -27.00 -4.09
N CYS A 291 -14.47 -26.89 -3.18
CA CYS A 291 -13.71 -27.98 -2.59
C CYS A 291 -14.09 -28.19 -1.11
N ASP A 292 -15.05 -27.43 -0.58
CA ASP A 292 -15.47 -27.43 0.83
C ASP A 292 -15.98 -28.78 1.32
N HIS A 293 -16.42 -29.63 0.39
CA HIS A 293 -16.89 -30.98 0.65
C HIS A 293 -15.75 -32.01 0.76
N LEU A 294 -14.49 -31.61 0.50
CA LEU A 294 -13.30 -32.45 0.55
C LEU A 294 -12.53 -32.24 1.85
N GLU A 295 -11.68 -33.21 2.22
CA GLU A 295 -10.79 -33.12 3.39
C GLU A 295 -9.57 -32.26 3.03
N ALA A 296 -9.38 -31.14 3.74
CA ALA A 296 -8.26 -30.22 3.53
C ALA A 296 -6.91 -30.93 3.65
N GLY A 297 -6.00 -30.59 2.74
CA GLY A 297 -4.69 -31.23 2.62
C GLY A 297 -4.73 -32.66 2.07
N GLY A 298 -5.90 -33.21 1.76
CA GLY A 298 -6.04 -34.46 1.02
C GLY A 298 -5.69 -34.29 -0.46
N GLU A 299 -5.30 -35.38 -1.14
CA GLU A 299 -4.97 -35.38 -2.57
C GLU A 299 -6.13 -34.86 -3.43
N ALA A 300 -7.38 -35.22 -3.09
CA ALA A 300 -8.56 -34.74 -3.79
C ALA A 300 -8.80 -33.24 -3.60
N TRP A 301 -8.57 -32.73 -2.39
CA TRP A 301 -8.66 -31.30 -2.12
C TRP A 301 -7.57 -30.55 -2.89
N ALA A 302 -6.33 -31.04 -2.88
CA ALA A 302 -5.23 -30.44 -3.62
C ALA A 302 -5.50 -30.44 -5.14
N ASP A 303 -6.04 -31.54 -5.68
CA ASP A 303 -6.43 -31.63 -7.09
C ASP A 303 -7.56 -30.63 -7.41
N CYS A 304 -8.59 -30.55 -6.56
CA CYS A 304 -9.68 -29.59 -6.70
C CYS A 304 -9.18 -28.13 -6.65
N PHE A 305 -8.35 -27.80 -5.66
CA PHE A 305 -7.76 -26.47 -5.50
C PHE A 305 -6.87 -26.09 -6.69
N ASN A 306 -6.02 -27.01 -7.16
CA ASN A 306 -5.11 -26.77 -8.29
C ASN A 306 -5.83 -26.74 -9.65
N THR A 307 -7.06 -27.25 -9.75
CA THR A 307 -7.86 -27.26 -10.99
C THR A 307 -9.00 -26.26 -10.98
N TYR A 308 -9.22 -25.56 -9.87
CA TYR A 308 -10.28 -24.56 -9.76
C TYR A 308 -9.91 -23.34 -10.61
N GLU A 309 -10.74 -23.06 -11.62
CA GLU A 309 -10.55 -21.96 -12.58
C GLU A 309 -10.95 -20.58 -12.02
N GLY A 310 -11.29 -20.49 -10.73
CA GLY A 310 -11.78 -19.25 -10.12
C GLY A 310 -13.26 -18.98 -10.36
N PRO A 311 -13.76 -17.85 -9.84
CA PRO A 311 -15.08 -17.36 -10.20
C PRO A 311 -15.13 -17.04 -11.70
N GLY A 312 -16.32 -17.19 -12.31
CA GLY A 312 -16.50 -16.90 -13.74
C GLY A 312 -16.30 -15.43 -14.13
N HIS A 313 -16.10 -14.54 -13.17
CA HIS A 313 -15.79 -13.13 -13.35
C HIS A 313 -14.84 -12.66 -12.23
N GLY A 314 -14.05 -11.62 -12.50
CA GLY A 314 -13.20 -10.96 -11.51
C GLY A 314 -13.97 -9.86 -10.78
N VAL A 315 -14.45 -8.88 -11.55
CA VAL A 315 -15.21 -7.73 -11.03
C VAL A 315 -16.57 -7.62 -11.68
N ALA A 316 -17.61 -7.43 -10.86
CA ALA A 316 -18.95 -7.07 -11.28
C ALA A 316 -19.30 -5.66 -10.77
N PHE A 317 -20.50 -5.18 -11.14
CA PHE A 317 -20.93 -3.83 -10.78
C PHE A 317 -22.36 -3.84 -10.23
N LEU A 318 -22.58 -3.06 -9.19
CA LEU A 318 -23.90 -2.71 -8.67
C LEU A 318 -24.30 -1.32 -9.15
N ASP A 319 -25.60 -1.12 -9.39
CA ASP A 319 -26.17 0.22 -9.56
C ASP A 319 -26.12 0.93 -8.19
N ALA A 320 -25.22 1.90 -8.06
CA ALA A 320 -24.98 2.60 -6.82
C ALA A 320 -26.21 3.38 -6.33
N SER A 321 -27.21 3.65 -7.18
CA SER A 321 -28.46 4.29 -6.79
C SER A 321 -29.47 3.34 -6.12
N GLY A 322 -29.24 2.02 -6.22
CA GLY A 322 -30.17 0.98 -5.78
C GLY A 322 -31.38 0.79 -6.68
N GLY A 323 -31.34 1.34 -7.90
CA GLY A 323 -32.31 1.04 -8.94
C GLY A 323 -32.00 -0.27 -9.69
N ASP A 324 -32.87 -0.59 -10.65
CA ASP A 324 -32.62 -1.65 -11.64
C ASP A 324 -31.91 -1.07 -12.88
N GLY A 325 -30.97 -0.14 -12.69
CA GLY A 325 -30.18 0.45 -13.76
C GLY A 325 -29.37 -0.61 -14.50
N SER A 326 -29.16 -0.40 -15.80
CA SER A 326 -28.26 -1.28 -16.56
C SER A 326 -26.83 -1.06 -16.10
N VAL A 327 -26.23 -2.08 -15.50
CA VAL A 327 -24.80 -2.10 -15.19
C VAL A 327 -24.00 -2.72 -16.35
N PRO A 328 -22.71 -2.40 -16.48
CA PRO A 328 -21.81 -3.04 -17.45
C PRO A 328 -21.70 -4.55 -17.23
N ALA A 329 -21.21 -5.26 -18.25
CA ALA A 329 -20.87 -6.67 -18.10
C ALA A 329 -19.71 -6.84 -17.11
N PRO A 330 -19.66 -7.95 -16.34
CA PRO A 330 -18.53 -8.22 -15.45
C PRO A 330 -17.20 -8.30 -16.22
N ILE A 331 -16.13 -7.81 -15.58
CA ILE A 331 -14.77 -7.92 -16.07
C ILE A 331 -14.25 -9.34 -15.81
N PRO A 332 -13.69 -10.04 -16.81
CA PRO A 332 -13.07 -11.35 -16.62
C PRO A 332 -11.96 -11.35 -15.58
N ALA A 333 -11.85 -12.45 -14.81
CA ALA A 333 -10.84 -12.60 -13.75
C ALA A 333 -9.39 -12.41 -14.26
N ALA A 334 -9.12 -12.79 -15.50
CA ALA A 334 -7.83 -12.62 -16.17
C ALA A 334 -7.35 -11.16 -16.31
N HIS A 335 -8.17 -10.17 -15.95
CA HIS A 335 -7.83 -8.75 -16.03
C HIS A 335 -7.78 -8.02 -14.67
N VAL A 336 -8.18 -8.67 -13.57
CA VAL A 336 -8.46 -7.98 -12.30
C VAL A 336 -7.35 -8.17 -11.26
N GLY A 337 -6.67 -9.33 -11.26
CA GLY A 337 -5.70 -9.69 -10.22
C GLY A 337 -6.28 -9.64 -8.79
N TRP A 338 -5.43 -9.49 -7.78
CA TRP A 338 -5.82 -9.65 -6.35
C TRP A 338 -5.90 -8.34 -5.57
N ASN A 339 -5.50 -7.21 -6.16
CA ASN A 339 -5.45 -5.91 -5.48
C ASN A 339 -6.75 -5.10 -5.60
N GLY A 340 -7.78 -5.68 -6.21
CA GLY A 340 -9.05 -5.02 -6.47
C GLY A 340 -8.95 -3.83 -7.43
N VAL A 341 -10.02 -3.04 -7.52
CA VAL A 341 -10.03 -1.76 -8.25
C VAL A 341 -9.06 -0.78 -7.58
N LEU A 342 -8.01 -0.42 -8.32
CA LEU A 342 -6.99 0.52 -7.87
C LEU A 342 -7.41 1.99 -8.03
N GLY A 343 -8.43 2.24 -8.83
CA GLY A 343 -8.91 3.57 -9.22
C GLY A 343 -9.51 3.56 -10.61
N TRP A 344 -9.76 4.76 -11.13
CA TRP A 344 -10.45 4.96 -12.41
C TRP A 344 -9.76 6.06 -13.20
N THR A 345 -9.47 5.82 -14.48
CA THR A 345 -8.96 6.85 -15.40
C THR A 345 -10.09 7.66 -16.02
N THR A 346 -11.28 7.07 -16.14
CA THR A 346 -12.54 7.71 -16.53
C THR A 346 -13.71 6.99 -15.85
N ASP A 347 -14.94 7.51 -15.99
CA ASP A 347 -16.17 6.91 -15.45
C ASP A 347 -16.39 5.44 -15.86
N GLY A 348 -15.82 5.02 -16.99
CA GLY A 348 -15.96 3.67 -17.55
C GLY A 348 -14.64 2.97 -17.83
N GLU A 349 -13.55 3.32 -17.13
CA GLU A 349 -12.25 2.69 -17.31
C GLU A 349 -11.56 2.50 -15.93
N PRO A 350 -11.92 1.43 -15.18
CA PRO A 350 -11.22 1.05 -13.96
C PRO A 350 -9.78 0.58 -14.23
N LEU A 351 -8.94 0.71 -13.21
CA LEU A 351 -7.55 0.26 -13.18
C LEU A 351 -7.40 -0.97 -12.28
N PHE A 352 -6.62 -1.93 -12.75
CA PHE A 352 -6.26 -3.15 -12.03
C PHE A 352 -4.77 -3.40 -12.09
N LEU A 353 -4.25 -4.16 -11.12
CA LEU A 353 -2.94 -4.78 -11.24
C LEU A 353 -3.14 -6.25 -11.62
N ASP A 354 -2.88 -6.58 -12.88
CA ASP A 354 -3.00 -7.95 -13.36
C ASP A 354 -1.92 -8.85 -12.77
N GLU A 355 -2.17 -10.16 -12.85
CA GLU A 355 -1.21 -11.18 -12.45
C GLU A 355 -0.41 -11.70 -13.64
N PRO A 356 0.87 -12.05 -13.41
CA PRO A 356 1.61 -12.81 -14.40
C PRO A 356 0.94 -14.17 -14.65
N GLU A 357 0.97 -14.63 -15.90
CA GLU A 357 0.40 -15.94 -16.31
C GLU A 357 1.03 -17.13 -15.54
N ASP A 358 2.28 -17.00 -15.12
CA ASP A 358 3.01 -18.00 -14.35
C ASP A 358 3.82 -17.31 -13.24
N PRO A 359 3.34 -17.25 -11.99
CA PRO A 359 4.05 -16.59 -10.91
C PRO A 359 5.37 -17.28 -10.51
N GLU A 360 5.66 -18.50 -11.01
CA GLU A 360 6.87 -19.24 -10.68
C GLU A 360 8.07 -18.91 -11.60
N THR A 361 7.90 -18.13 -12.67
CA THR A 361 8.96 -17.84 -13.66
C THR A 361 9.66 -16.49 -13.49
N ALA A 362 10.40 -16.39 -12.38
CA ALA A 362 11.05 -15.19 -11.84
C ALA A 362 11.77 -14.17 -12.76
N ASP A 363 12.17 -14.51 -13.98
CA ASP A 363 12.99 -13.65 -14.84
C ASP A 363 12.17 -12.78 -15.83
N SER A 364 10.86 -13.00 -15.99
CA SER A 364 9.99 -12.24 -16.92
C SER A 364 8.70 -11.69 -16.32
N ASP A 365 8.38 -12.00 -15.08
CA ASP A 365 7.05 -11.71 -14.53
C ASP A 365 6.91 -10.25 -14.11
N LEU A 366 6.13 -9.54 -14.92
CA LEU A 366 5.71 -8.17 -14.67
C LEU A 366 4.25 -8.22 -14.27
N TYR A 367 3.93 -7.58 -13.15
CA TYR A 367 2.57 -7.16 -12.87
C TYR A 367 2.29 -5.91 -13.72
N TRP A 368 1.20 -5.88 -14.46
CA TRP A 368 0.81 -4.72 -15.25
C TRP A 368 -0.33 -3.97 -14.59
N LEU A 369 -0.11 -2.67 -14.45
CA LEU A 369 -1.19 -1.73 -14.20
C LEU A 369 -1.96 -1.56 -15.51
N THR A 370 -3.17 -2.08 -15.57
CA THR A 370 -3.98 -2.17 -16.79
C THR A 370 -5.27 -1.39 -16.63
N ALA A 371 -5.57 -0.54 -17.62
CA ALA A 371 -6.85 0.15 -17.74
C ALA A 371 -7.82 -0.71 -18.54
N VAL A 372 -9.02 -0.95 -18.01
CA VAL A 372 -9.99 -1.89 -18.60
C VAL A 372 -11.27 -1.14 -18.96
N PRO A 373 -11.50 -0.81 -20.23
CA PRO A 373 -12.72 -0.11 -20.65
C PRO A 373 -13.98 -0.97 -20.48
N LEU A 374 -15.02 -0.39 -19.87
CA LEU A 374 -16.31 -1.08 -19.65
C LEU A 374 -17.18 -1.19 -20.91
N ASP A 375 -16.77 -0.54 -22.01
CA ASP A 375 -17.44 -0.64 -23.31
C ASP A 375 -17.03 -1.89 -24.12
N GLY A 376 -16.14 -2.72 -23.54
CA GLY A 376 -15.62 -3.94 -24.15
C GLY A 376 -14.49 -3.72 -25.15
N SER A 377 -13.94 -2.51 -25.24
CA SER A 377 -12.67 -2.29 -25.94
C SER A 377 -11.50 -2.94 -25.22
N GLU A 378 -10.41 -3.17 -25.94
CA GLU A 378 -9.25 -3.92 -25.45
C GLU A 378 -8.61 -3.24 -24.22
N PRO A 379 -8.28 -4.01 -23.16
CA PRO A 379 -7.50 -3.53 -22.03
C PRO A 379 -6.18 -2.90 -22.48
N ARG A 380 -5.75 -1.86 -21.75
CA ARG A 380 -4.57 -1.07 -22.09
C ARG A 380 -3.56 -1.09 -20.94
N PRO A 381 -2.39 -1.74 -21.12
CA PRO A 381 -1.33 -1.68 -20.13
C PRO A 381 -0.76 -0.26 -20.04
N LEU A 382 -0.64 0.25 -18.82
CA LEU A 382 -0.14 1.60 -18.53
C LEU A 382 1.28 1.54 -17.95
N SER A 383 1.52 0.62 -17.04
CA SER A 383 2.78 0.51 -16.31
C SER A 383 3.07 -0.94 -15.98
N ALA A 384 4.35 -1.26 -15.81
CA ALA A 384 4.80 -2.55 -15.32
C ALA A 384 5.49 -2.43 -13.96
N ILE A 385 5.35 -3.44 -13.13
CA ILE A 385 6.08 -3.60 -11.88
C ILE A 385 6.79 -4.94 -11.96
N ALA A 386 8.10 -4.94 -11.75
CA ALA A 386 8.81 -6.20 -11.65
C ALA A 386 8.37 -6.93 -10.38
N GLY A 387 7.81 -8.13 -10.53
CA GLY A 387 7.58 -9.04 -9.40
C GLY A 387 8.88 -9.65 -8.88
N GLY A 388 9.97 -9.55 -9.66
CA GLY A 388 11.31 -9.95 -9.22
C GLY A 388 11.46 -11.43 -8.86
N GLY A 389 10.55 -12.32 -9.31
CA GLY A 389 10.45 -13.68 -8.80
C GLY A 389 9.70 -13.71 -7.48
N ASN A 390 10.29 -14.31 -6.45
CA ASN A 390 9.64 -14.52 -5.15
C ASN A 390 9.33 -13.22 -4.37
N TYR A 391 9.65 -12.05 -4.92
CA TYR A 391 9.45 -10.74 -4.31
C TYR A 391 8.17 -10.09 -4.84
N GLY A 392 7.02 -10.75 -4.66
CA GLY A 392 5.76 -10.29 -5.22
C GLY A 392 5.31 -8.90 -4.75
N VAL A 393 4.24 -8.40 -5.37
CA VAL A 393 3.68 -7.07 -5.10
C VAL A 393 2.30 -7.24 -4.49
N GLY A 394 2.08 -6.61 -3.33
CA GLY A 394 0.80 -6.64 -2.62
C GLY A 394 0.40 -5.24 -2.17
N ASP A 395 -0.83 -5.11 -1.66
CA ASP A 395 -1.42 -3.87 -1.15
C ASP A 395 -1.18 -2.66 -2.08
N PHE A 396 -1.22 -2.89 -3.39
CA PHE A 396 -0.91 -1.86 -4.36
C PHE A 396 -2.06 -0.85 -4.42
N GLN A 397 -1.74 0.44 -4.35
CA GLN A 397 -2.73 1.51 -4.35
C GLN A 397 -2.24 2.71 -5.13
N LEU A 398 -3.20 3.48 -5.65
CA LEU A 398 -2.94 4.70 -6.41
C LEU A 398 -3.59 5.92 -5.75
N ALA A 399 -2.96 7.09 -5.91
CA ALA A 399 -3.56 8.37 -5.57
C ALA A 399 -4.65 8.72 -6.60
N THR A 400 -5.88 8.30 -6.34
CA THR A 400 -6.99 8.33 -7.32
C THR A 400 -7.33 9.73 -7.83
N GLY A 401 -7.17 10.76 -6.99
CA GLY A 401 -7.35 12.16 -7.37
C GLY A 401 -6.31 12.68 -8.37
N LEU A 402 -5.25 11.91 -8.65
CA LEU A 402 -4.22 12.26 -9.64
C LEU A 402 -4.38 11.50 -10.97
N LEU A 403 -5.20 10.45 -11.05
CA LEU A 403 -5.21 9.52 -12.18
C LEU A 403 -5.72 10.12 -13.49
N THR A 404 -6.74 10.97 -13.43
CA THR A 404 -7.36 11.58 -14.62
C THR A 404 -6.42 12.53 -15.36
N GLU A 405 -5.42 13.07 -14.66
CA GLU A 405 -4.40 13.96 -15.20
C GLU A 405 -3.02 13.29 -15.33
N ALA A 406 -2.90 12.04 -14.87
CA ALA A 406 -1.62 11.36 -14.83
C ALA A 406 -1.15 10.97 -16.23
N GLU A 407 0.11 11.32 -16.54
CA GLU A 407 0.76 10.87 -17.75
C GLU A 407 1.64 9.64 -17.48
N VAL A 408 1.54 8.63 -18.33
CA VAL A 408 2.54 7.56 -18.34
C VAL A 408 3.84 8.09 -18.94
N ARG A 409 4.97 7.95 -18.23
CA ARG A 409 6.29 8.40 -18.70
C ARG A 409 7.35 7.33 -18.53
N ASP A 410 8.30 7.27 -19.45
CA ASP A 410 9.49 6.45 -19.26
C ASP A 410 10.16 6.81 -17.93
N ALA A 411 10.45 5.79 -17.12
CA ALA A 411 11.04 6.00 -15.81
C ALA A 411 12.48 6.53 -15.96
N ASP A 412 12.72 7.72 -15.42
CA ASP A 412 14.09 8.17 -15.16
C ASP A 412 14.78 7.23 -14.15
N ALA A 413 16.09 7.42 -13.95
CA ALA A 413 16.81 6.67 -12.93
C ALA A 413 16.18 6.88 -11.54
N ALA A 414 15.65 5.81 -10.96
CA ALA A 414 14.98 5.84 -9.67
C ALA A 414 15.85 6.49 -8.58
N THR A 415 15.34 7.56 -7.98
CA THR A 415 15.94 8.20 -6.82
C THR A 415 15.44 7.50 -5.56
N ARG A 416 16.37 6.92 -4.80
CA ARG A 416 16.06 6.10 -3.63
C ARG A 416 16.29 6.81 -2.30
N GLY A 417 16.48 8.13 -2.33
CA GLY A 417 16.71 8.95 -1.15
C GLY A 417 18.03 8.66 -0.45
N LEU A 418 18.12 9.05 0.82
CA LEU A 418 19.28 8.77 1.66
C LEU A 418 19.33 7.29 2.02
N TRP A 419 20.49 6.66 1.86
CA TRP A 419 20.68 5.29 2.34
C TRP A 419 20.29 5.14 3.82
N PRO A 420 19.82 3.94 4.21
CA PRO A 420 19.55 3.65 5.61
C PRO A 420 20.71 4.08 6.51
N THR A 421 20.38 4.67 7.65
CA THR A 421 21.38 5.30 8.56
C THR A 421 22.50 4.34 8.93
N TRP A 422 22.20 3.05 9.15
CA TRP A 422 23.21 2.04 9.45
C TRP A 422 24.22 1.85 8.30
N VAL A 423 23.77 1.85 7.04
CA VAL A 423 24.64 1.76 5.86
C VAL A 423 25.55 2.98 5.80
N ARG A 424 24.99 4.17 6.04
CA ARG A 424 25.77 5.42 6.07
C ARG A 424 26.85 5.40 7.15
N LEU A 425 26.53 4.88 8.34
CA LEU A 425 27.49 4.71 9.44
C LEU A 425 28.58 3.68 9.11
N VAL A 426 28.22 2.54 8.51
CA VAL A 426 29.18 1.52 8.06
C VAL A 426 30.11 2.10 6.97
N ALA A 427 29.56 2.83 6.01
CA ALA A 427 30.34 3.50 4.96
C ALA A 427 31.29 4.56 5.55
N ALA A 428 30.83 5.35 6.52
CA ALA A 428 31.67 6.32 7.24
C ALA A 428 32.81 5.63 7.99
N ALA A 429 32.54 4.53 8.70
CA ALA A 429 33.55 3.74 9.40
C ALA A 429 34.58 3.11 8.43
N ALA A 430 34.12 2.53 7.32
CA ALA A 430 34.98 1.97 6.29
C ALA A 430 35.85 3.04 5.61
N GLY A 431 35.28 4.22 5.34
CA GLY A 431 36.02 5.37 4.82
C GLY A 431 37.12 5.84 5.78
N ALA A 432 36.80 5.97 7.07
CA ALA A 432 37.77 6.34 8.10
C ALA A 432 38.90 5.31 8.25
N ALA A 433 38.57 4.02 8.24
CA ALA A 433 39.56 2.94 8.29
C ALA A 433 40.49 2.98 7.07
N THR A 434 39.93 3.17 5.87
CA THR A 434 40.69 3.28 4.62
C THR A 434 41.67 4.45 4.66
N VAL A 435 41.20 5.65 5.06
CA VAL A 435 42.06 6.84 5.19
C VAL A 435 43.17 6.60 6.20
N THR A 436 42.86 6.01 7.35
CA THR A 436 43.85 5.69 8.39
C THR A 436 44.95 4.78 7.86
N LEU A 437 44.57 3.71 7.15
CA LEU A 437 45.50 2.75 6.55
C LEU A 437 46.36 3.40 5.47
N THR A 438 45.77 4.17 4.55
CA THR A 438 46.50 4.86 3.48
C THR A 438 47.50 5.86 4.03
N VAL A 439 47.10 6.71 4.98
CA VAL A 439 48.00 7.67 5.63
C VAL A 439 49.09 6.95 6.42
N GLY A 440 48.76 5.85 7.10
CA GLY A 440 49.73 5.00 7.80
C GLY A 440 50.79 4.41 6.86
N VAL A 441 50.38 3.89 5.70
CA VAL A 441 51.31 3.35 4.67
C VAL A 441 52.19 4.46 4.10
N LEU A 442 51.63 5.62 3.77
CA LEU A 442 52.40 6.75 3.24
C LEU A 442 53.40 7.30 4.27
N ALA A 443 53.03 7.36 5.55
CA ALA A 443 53.92 7.78 6.61
C ALA A 443 55.09 6.79 6.79
N ARG A 444 54.82 5.48 6.76
CA ARG A 444 55.87 4.43 6.81
C ARG A 444 56.82 4.52 5.62
N ARG A 445 56.30 4.73 4.41
CA ARG A 445 57.11 4.89 3.19
C ARG A 445 58.01 6.13 3.17
N ARG A 446 57.64 7.19 3.91
CA ARG A 446 58.47 8.41 4.04
C ARG A 446 59.54 8.28 5.13
N ALA A 447 59.37 7.34 6.06
CA ALA A 447 60.29 7.11 7.16
C ALA A 447 61.39 6.09 6.82
N ALA A 448 61.11 5.20 5.86
CA ALA A 448 62.11 4.35 5.20
C ALA A 448 62.81 5.14 4.10
#